data_AF-A0A939UT72-F1
#
_entry.id   AF-A0A939UT72-F1
#
_cell.length_a   1.000
_cell.length_b   1.000
_cell.length_c   1.000
_cell.angle_alpha   90.00
_cell.angle_beta   90.00
_cell.angle_gamma   90.00
#
_symmetry.space_group_name_H-M   'P 1'
#
loop_
_entity.id
_entity.type
_entity.pdbx_description
1 polymer ?
#
loop_
_entity_poly.entity_id
_entity_poly.type
_entity_poly.pdbx_seq_one_letter_code
_entity_poly.pdbx_strand_id
1 'polypeptide(L)' 'DDKPETVKKRLDTYEKQTAPLINYYGAQGKLVNVKAVNSIEENFAAVKKVLND' A
#
# COMPACT_ATOMS: atom_id res chain seq x y z
N ASP A 1 -1.57 19.53 -5.08
CA ASP A 1 -1.64 20.53 -3.99
C ASP A 1 -0.65 20.06 -2.95
N ASP A 2 0.59 20.55 -3.08
CA ASP A 2 1.77 20.06 -2.36
C ASP A 2 2.11 20.93 -1.15
N LYS A 3 1.09 21.47 -0.50
CA LYS A 3 1.28 22.20 0.76
C LYS A 3 1.49 21.20 1.91
N PRO A 4 2.40 21.47 2.86
CA PRO A 4 2.64 20.60 4.00
C PRO A 4 1.36 20.23 4.79
N GLU A 5 0.45 21.19 4.95
CA GLU A 5 -0.84 20.98 5.60
C GLU A 5 -1.73 19.98 4.85
N THR A 6 -1.75 20.07 3.52
CA THR A 6 -2.48 19.13 2.65
C THR A 6 -1.91 17.72 2.75
N VAL A 7 -0.57 17.59 2.77
CA VAL A 7 0.11 16.30 2.95
C VAL A 7 -0.23 15.69 4.30
N LYS A 8 -0.18 16.47 5.38
CA LYS A 8 -0.54 16.02 6.73
C LYS A 8 -1.99 15.51 6.78
N LYS A 9 -2.94 16.27 6.24
CA LYS A 9 -4.35 15.86 6.22
C LYS A 9 -4.58 14.55 5.45
N ARG A 10 -3.82 14.33 4.37
CA ARG A 10 -3.87 13.07 3.59
C ARG A 10 -3.33 11.89 4.39
N LEU A 11 -2.21 12.06 5.10
CA LEU A 11 -1.65 11.03 5.97
C LEU A 11 -2.61 10.72 7.13
N ASP A 12 -3.17 11.74 7.80
CA ASP A 12 -4.15 11.56 8.87
C ASP A 12 -5.39 10.78 8.40
N THR A 13 -5.83 11.02 7.16
CA THR A 13 -6.95 10.28 6.55
C THR A 13 -6.56 8.83 6.29
N TYR A 14 -5.37 8.59 5.73
CA TYR A 14 -4.85 7.24 5.49
C TYR A 14 -4.75 6.43 6.80
N GLU A 15 -4.21 7.01 7.86
CA GLU A 15 -4.07 6.33 9.16
C GLU A 15 -5.43 5.95 9.76
N LYS A 16 -6.45 6.80 9.60
CA LYS A 16 -7.79 6.56 10.17
C LYS A 16 -8.63 5.59 9.36
N GLN A 17 -8.50 5.59 8.03
CA GLN A 17 -9.44 4.91 7.14
C GLN A 17 -8.83 3.73 6.38
N THR A 18 -7.55 3.82 6.00
CA THR A 18 -6.90 2.84 5.15
C THR A 18 -6.00 1.89 5.94
N ALA A 19 -5.19 2.39 6.88
CA ALA A 19 -4.29 1.56 7.68
C ALA A 19 -5.00 0.41 8.44
N PRO A 20 -6.21 0.58 9.02
CA PRO A 20 -6.92 -0.52 9.68
C PRO A 20 -7.29 -1.69 8.75
N LEU A 21 -7.38 -1.43 7.42
CA LEU A 21 -7.70 -2.47 6.44
C LEU A 21 -6.59 -3.52 6.32
N ILE A 22 -5.35 -3.19 6.68
CA ILE A 22 -4.23 -4.14 6.75
C ILE A 22 -4.60 -5.29 7.70
N ASN A 23 -5.04 -4.97 8.92
CA ASN A 23 -5.46 -5.98 9.89
C ASN A 23 -6.70 -6.74 9.42
N TYR A 24 -7.66 -6.04 8.81
CA TYR A 24 -8.90 -6.65 8.31
C TYR A 24 -8.65 -7.72 7.23
N TYR A 25 -7.82 -7.43 6.22
CA TYR A 25 -7.48 -8.40 5.18
C TYR A 25 -6.44 -9.42 5.64
N GLY A 26 -5.55 -9.04 6.57
CA GLY A 26 -4.60 -9.94 7.21
C GLY A 26 -5.31 -11.05 7.98
N ALA A 27 -6.34 -10.73 8.76
CA ALA A 27 -7.16 -11.70 9.50
C ALA A 27 -7.91 -12.68 8.58
N GLN A 28 -8.17 -12.30 7.33
CA GLN A 28 -8.80 -13.18 6.33
C GLN A 28 -7.79 -14.01 5.54
N GLY A 29 -6.48 -13.85 5.76
CA GLY A 29 -5.44 -14.48 4.95
C GLY A 29 -5.39 -13.97 3.51
N LYS A 30 -5.99 -12.82 3.22
CA LYS A 30 -6.07 -12.24 1.86
C LYS A 30 -5.02 -11.16 1.60
N LEU A 31 -4.33 -10.70 2.64
CA LEU A 31 -3.30 -9.68 2.51
C LEU A 31 -2.00 -10.30 2.00
N VAL A 32 -1.47 -9.76 0.91
CA VAL A 32 -0.13 -10.06 0.41
C VAL A 32 0.69 -8.77 0.40
N ASN A 33 1.84 -8.79 1.08
CA ASN A 33 2.74 -7.65 1.14
C ASN A 33 3.79 -7.73 0.03
N VAL A 34 3.83 -6.73 -0.84
CA VAL A 34 4.84 -6.58 -1.90
C VAL A 34 5.71 -5.36 -1.56
N LYS A 35 7.02 -5.55 -1.47
CA LYS A 35 7.95 -4.46 -1.20
C LYS A 35 8.15 -3.63 -2.48
N ALA A 36 7.86 -2.34 -2.40
CA ALA A 36 8.24 -1.41 -3.45
C ALA A 36 9.78 -1.21 -3.47
N VAL A 37 10.37 -1.32 -4.64
CA VAL A 37 11.78 -1.18 -4.99
C VAL A 37 11.97 -0.06 -6.03
N ASN A 38 13.20 0.12 -6.50
CA ASN A 38 13.65 1.37 -7.12
C ASN A 38 13.07 1.61 -8.53
N SER A 39 12.78 0.56 -9.32
CA SER A 39 12.23 0.73 -10.67
C SER A 39 10.78 0.27 -10.79
N ILE A 40 10.08 0.83 -11.78
CA ILE A 40 8.70 0.45 -12.10
C ILE A 40 8.65 -1.01 -12.58
N GLU A 41 9.63 -1.42 -13.38
CA GLU A 41 9.75 -2.77 -13.92
C GLU A 41 9.92 -3.81 -12.81
N GLU A 42 10.78 -3.53 -11.83
CA GLU A 42 11.00 -4.42 -10.68
C GLU A 42 9.74 -4.50 -9.81
N ASN A 43 9.06 -3.38 -9.57
CA ASN A 43 7.80 -3.35 -8.83
C ASN A 43 6.72 -4.17 -9.51
N PHE A 44 6.56 -4.01 -10.83
CA PHE A 44 5.57 -4.74 -11.60
C PHE A 44 5.85 -6.25 -11.61
N ALA A 45 7.11 -6.65 -11.79
CA ALA A 45 7.52 -8.05 -11.70
C ALA A 45 7.25 -8.65 -10.31
N ALA A 46 7.50 -7.89 -9.23
CA ALA A 46 7.21 -8.32 -7.87
C ALA A 46 5.71 -8.55 -7.63
N VAL A 47 4.84 -7.69 -8.19
CA VAL A 47 3.39 -7.86 -8.12
C VAL A 47 2.93 -9.07 -8.93
N LYS A 48 3.39 -9.25 -10.17
CA LYS A 48 3.03 -10.44 -10.96
C LYS A 48 3.39 -11.74 -10.27
N LYS A 49 4.60 -11.80 -9.70
CA LYS A 49 5.10 -12.98 -8.99
C LYS A 49 4.17 -13.42 -7.86
N VAL A 50 3.53 -12.49 -7.15
CA VAL A 50 2.60 -12.85 -6.07
C VAL A 50 1.19 -13.19 -6.57
N LEU A 51 0.82 -12.72 -7.77
CA LEU A 51 -0.46 -13.03 -8.41
C LEU A 51 -0.43 -14.33 -9.23
N ASN A 52 0.75 -14.93 -9.43
CA ASN A 52 0.99 -16.07 -10.33
C ASN A 52 0.62 -15.78 -11.80
N ASP A 53 0.80 -14.53 -12.23
CA ASP A 53 0.57 -14.02 -13.59
C ASP A 53 1.87 -13.84 -14.41
#